data_AF-A0A5C7Z445-F1
#
_entry.id   AF-A0A5C7Z445-F1
#
_cell.length_a   1.000
_cell.length_b   1.000
_cell.length_c   1.000
_cell.angle_alpha   90.00
_cell.angle_beta   90.00
_cell.angle_gamma   90.00
#
_symmetry.space_group_name_H-M   'P 1'
#
loop_
_entity.id
_entity.type
_entity.pdbx_description
1 polymer ?
#
loop_
_entity_poly.entity_id
_entity_poly.type
_entity_poly.pdbx_seq_one_letter_code
_entity_poly.pdbx_strand_id
1 'polypeptide(L)'
;MKKTFFIIIHCLLANFLFCQEVESVYKFKKVKKQTYKNSKTSYFEKELDSLVLYKNGEFYRQMSYVQFDNFGFEEQKGEWRIENGILYLNIISKKEDFEKENWIKYTGEIKYLIKRKKVIPIESFNTYATRNLKLVE
;
A
#
# COMPACT_ATOMS: atom_id res chain seq x y z
N MET A 1 -40.57 -2.05 -22.34
CA MET A 1 -39.19 -1.79 -22.83
C MET A 1 -38.51 -0.59 -22.17
N LYS A 2 -39.22 0.53 -21.88
CA LYS A 2 -38.61 1.70 -21.22
C LYS A 2 -38.04 1.40 -19.82
N LYS A 3 -38.75 0.64 -18.98
CA LYS A 3 -38.30 0.32 -17.60
C LYS A 3 -37.02 -0.51 -17.56
N THR A 4 -36.86 -1.48 -18.45
CA THR A 4 -35.66 -2.33 -18.55
C THR A 4 -34.44 -1.54 -18.99
N PHE A 5 -34.63 -0.57 -19.89
CA PHE A 5 -33.57 0.34 -20.33
C PHE A 5 -33.06 1.23 -19.19
N PHE A 6 -33.95 1.74 -18.33
CA PHE A 6 -33.55 2.50 -17.14
C PHE A 6 -32.78 1.66 -16.12
N ILE A 7 -33.14 0.39 -15.94
CA ILE A 7 -32.40 -0.54 -15.05
C ILE A 7 -30.98 -0.76 -15.59
N ILE A 8 -30.83 -0.99 -16.89
CA ILE A 8 -29.51 -1.19 -17.51
C ILE A 8 -28.65 0.08 -17.38
N ILE A 9 -29.22 1.26 -17.65
CA ILE A 9 -28.51 2.54 -17.46
C ILE A 9 -28.13 2.76 -15.99
N HIS A 10 -29.03 2.46 -15.06
CA HIS A 10 -28.76 2.61 -13.64
C HIS A 10 -27.63 1.67 -13.17
N CYS A 11 -27.63 0.41 -13.63
CA CYS A 11 -26.55 -0.53 -13.35
C CYS A 11 -25.21 -0.07 -13.97
N LEU A 12 -25.22 0.47 -15.19
CA LEU A 12 -24.00 0.98 -15.83
C LEU A 12 -23.45 2.23 -15.12
N LEU A 13 -24.32 3.16 -14.72
CA LEU A 13 -23.94 4.37 -14.00
C LEU A 13 -23.49 4.07 -12.56
N ALA A 14 -24.12 3.11 -11.89
CA ALA A 14 -23.68 2.66 -10.57
C ALA A 14 -22.24 2.11 -10.61
N ASN A 15 -21.91 1.29 -11.61
CA ASN A 15 -20.55 0.76 -11.77
C ASN A 15 -19.50 1.87 -12.01
N PHE A 16 -19.87 2.98 -12.67
CA PHE A 16 -18.99 4.15 -12.81
C PHE A 16 -18.78 4.89 -11.48
N LEU A 17 -19.79 4.95 -10.61
CA LEU A 17 -19.69 5.63 -9.32
C LEU A 17 -18.88 4.85 -8.28
N PHE A 18 -18.72 3.52 -8.45
CA PHE A 18 -17.99 2.66 -7.52
C PHE A 18 -16.53 2.38 -7.92
N CYS A 19 -16.07 2.86 -9.09
CA CYS A 19 -14.68 2.71 -9.48
C CYS A 19 -13.84 3.81 -8.82
N GLN A 20 -13.04 3.45 -7.80
CA GLN A 20 -12.13 4.40 -7.17
C GLN A 20 -11.04 4.81 -8.19
N GLU A 21 -11.03 6.09 -8.56
CA GLU A 21 -9.99 6.61 -9.43
C GLU A 21 -8.65 6.60 -8.70
N VAL A 22 -7.67 5.90 -9.28
CA VAL A 22 -6.30 5.84 -8.77
C VAL A 22 -5.59 7.15 -9.10
N GLU A 23 -5.05 7.81 -8.08
CA GLU A 23 -4.19 8.99 -8.22
C GLU A 23 -2.74 8.57 -8.50
N SER A 24 -2.21 7.65 -7.69
CA SER A 24 -0.84 7.16 -7.89
C SER A 24 -0.62 5.78 -7.28
N VAL A 25 0.27 5.02 -7.89
CA VAL A 25 0.71 3.71 -7.40
C VAL A 25 2.19 3.76 -7.12
N TYR A 26 2.59 3.43 -5.90
CA TYR A 26 3.98 3.24 -5.52
C TYR A 26 4.25 1.78 -5.22
N LYS A 27 5.38 1.26 -5.71
CA LYS A 27 5.83 -0.10 -5.41
C LYS A 27 7.25 -0.08 -4.87
N PHE A 28 7.55 -0.99 -3.95
CA PHE A 28 8.91 -1.22 -3.53
C PHE A 28 9.73 -1.76 -4.71
N LYS A 29 10.84 -1.07 -5.03
CA LYS A 29 11.76 -1.58 -6.05
C LYS A 29 12.69 -2.60 -5.38
N LYS A 30 12.50 -3.87 -5.71
CA LYS A 30 13.38 -4.98 -5.33
C LYS A 30 14.86 -4.59 -5.46
N VAL A 31 15.61 -4.73 -4.36
CA VAL A 31 17.07 -4.54 -4.36
C VAL A 31 17.71 -5.87 -3.99
N LYS A 32 18.20 -6.63 -4.98
CA LYS A 32 19.00 -7.83 -4.70
C LYS A 32 20.24 -7.41 -3.90
N LYS A 33 20.34 -7.80 -2.62
CA LYS A 33 21.58 -7.62 -1.86
C LYS A 33 22.30 -8.96 -1.74
N GLN A 34 23.50 -9.04 -2.32
CA GLN A 34 24.42 -10.16 -2.19
C GLN A 34 25.24 -9.94 -0.90
N THR A 35 25.22 -10.88 0.05
CA THR A 35 26.14 -10.84 1.19
C THR A 35 26.90 -12.15 1.25
N TYR A 36 28.23 -12.06 1.29
CA TYR A 36 29.13 -13.21 1.33
C TYR A 36 29.25 -13.72 2.77
N LYS A 37 28.79 -14.95 3.04
CA LYS A 37 29.23 -15.70 4.22
C LYS A 37 29.21 -17.21 3.93
N ASN A 38 30.38 -17.83 4.01
CA ASN A 38 30.59 -19.28 4.09
C ASN A 38 29.91 -20.14 3.00
N SER A 39 30.14 -19.82 1.73
CA SER A 39 29.95 -20.73 0.58
C SER A 39 28.55 -21.30 0.34
N LYS A 40 27.53 -20.85 1.08
CA LYS A 40 26.13 -21.24 0.91
C LYS A 40 25.32 -20.05 0.45
N THR A 41 24.76 -20.15 -0.73
CA THR A 41 23.87 -19.14 -1.31
C THR A 41 22.50 -19.24 -0.66
N SER A 42 22.14 -18.31 0.23
CA SER A 42 20.77 -18.20 0.75
C SER A 42 20.09 -16.96 0.15
N TYR A 43 18.99 -17.19 -0.57
CA TYR A 43 18.11 -16.14 -1.10
C TYR A 43 16.83 -16.10 -0.28
N PHE A 44 16.47 -14.95 0.28
CA PHE A 44 15.08 -14.69 0.68
C PHE A 44 14.76 -13.22 0.41
N GLU A 45 14.09 -12.95 -0.71
CA GLU A 45 13.56 -11.61 -1.04
C GLU A 45 12.35 -11.75 -1.97
N LYS A 46 11.19 -11.99 -1.36
CA LYS A 46 9.88 -11.66 -1.92
C LYS A 46 9.30 -10.58 -1.03
N GLU A 47 9.27 -9.34 -1.50
CA GLU A 47 8.57 -8.29 -0.78
C GLU A 47 7.66 -7.52 -1.75
N LEU A 48 6.36 -7.74 -1.55
CA LEU A 48 5.21 -7.26 -2.32
C LEU A 48 4.68 -5.96 -1.71
N ASP A 49 5.57 -5.02 -1.43
CA ASP A 49 5.18 -3.73 -0.86
C ASP A 49 4.60 -2.83 -1.94
N SER A 50 3.33 -2.45 -1.78
CA SER A 50 2.62 -1.54 -2.66
C SER A 50 1.78 -0.55 -1.89
N LEU A 51 1.70 0.67 -2.39
CA LEU A 51 0.87 1.75 -1.88
C LEU A 51 0.09 2.32 -3.05
N VAL A 52 -1.23 2.36 -2.93
CA VAL A 52 -2.15 2.94 -3.88
C VAL A 52 -2.80 4.14 -3.21
N LEU A 53 -2.67 5.31 -3.82
CA LEU A 53 -3.37 6.52 -3.44
C LEU A 53 -4.54 6.70 -4.40
N TYR A 54 -5.74 6.90 -3.86
CA TYR A 54 -6.95 7.17 -4.63
C TYR A 54 -7.27 8.66 -4.60
N LYS A 55 -7.93 9.17 -5.65
CA LYS A 55 -8.28 10.60 -5.77
C LYS A 55 -9.27 11.09 -4.73
N ASN A 56 -10.04 10.19 -4.14
CA ASN A 56 -10.98 10.50 -3.06
C ASN A 56 -10.29 10.76 -1.70
N GLY A 57 -8.95 10.72 -1.65
CA GLY A 57 -8.19 10.90 -0.41
C GLY A 57 -7.99 9.62 0.39
N GLU A 58 -8.45 8.47 -0.11
CA GLU A 58 -8.20 7.17 0.54
C GLU A 58 -6.91 6.54 0.02
N PHE A 59 -6.29 5.69 0.85
CA PHE A 59 -5.18 4.84 0.42
C PHE A 59 -5.42 3.38 0.78
N TYR A 60 -4.78 2.52 0.01
CA TYR A 60 -4.58 1.12 0.36
C TYR A 60 -3.09 0.79 0.27
N ARG A 61 -2.58 0.06 1.25
CA ARG A 61 -1.20 -0.38 1.29
C ARG A 61 -1.15 -1.85 1.61
N GLN A 62 -0.35 -2.59 0.85
CA GLN A 62 -0.01 -3.98 1.13
C GLN A 62 1.48 -4.06 1.42
N MET A 63 1.84 -4.81 2.44
CA MET A 63 3.19 -4.93 2.94
C MET A 63 3.51 -6.39 3.25
N SER A 64 4.74 -6.80 2.99
CA SER A 64 5.21 -8.12 3.38
C SER A 64 6.64 -8.01 3.85
N TYR A 65 6.94 -8.51 5.04
CA TYR A 65 8.26 -8.39 5.66
C TYR A 65 8.72 -9.75 6.18
N VAL A 66 10.03 -9.92 6.32
CA VAL A 66 10.61 -11.09 7.00
C VAL A 66 11.19 -10.63 8.32
N GLN A 67 10.71 -11.20 9.43
CA GLN A 67 11.22 -10.94 10.77
C GLN A 67 11.62 -12.27 11.42
N PHE A 68 12.92 -12.41 11.77
CA PHE A 68 13.47 -13.61 12.44
C PHE A 68 12.96 -14.94 11.84
N ASP A 69 13.11 -15.10 10.53
CA ASP A 69 12.68 -16.26 9.73
C ASP A 69 11.15 -16.44 9.54
N ASN A 70 10.32 -15.55 10.08
CA ASN A 70 8.88 -15.53 9.84
C ASN A 70 8.50 -14.54 8.74
N PHE A 71 7.63 -14.99 7.83
CA PHE A 71 6.98 -14.12 6.85
C PHE A 71 5.78 -13.43 7.50
N GLY A 72 5.87 -12.11 7.63
CA GLY A 72 4.79 -11.24 8.04
C GLY A 72 4.10 -10.62 6.82
N PHE A 73 2.78 -10.46 6.92
CA PHE A 73 1.95 -9.79 5.93
C PHE A 73 1.10 -8.74 6.64
N GLU A 74 0.96 -7.55 6.05
CA GLU A 74 0.07 -6.53 6.56
C GLU A 74 -0.61 -5.76 5.43
N GLU A 75 -1.91 -5.55 5.55
CA GLU A 75 -2.66 -4.59 4.74
C GLU A 75 -3.09 -3.42 5.62
N GLN A 76 -3.07 -2.21 5.07
CA GLN A 76 -3.50 -0.99 5.72
C GLN A 76 -4.42 -0.21 4.79
N LYS A 77 -5.44 0.41 5.34
CA LYS A 77 -6.26 1.41 4.62
C LYS A 77 -6.60 2.59 5.52
N GLY A 78 -6.84 3.72 4.89
CA GLY A 78 -7.20 4.95 5.57
C GLY A 78 -7.13 6.14 4.63
N GLU A 79 -6.78 7.30 5.15
CA GLU A 79 -6.79 8.56 4.42
C GLU A 79 -5.36 9.07 4.18
N TRP A 80 -5.15 9.78 3.09
CA TRP A 80 -3.88 10.42 2.78
C TRP A 80 -4.02 11.90 2.49
N ARG A 81 -2.96 12.66 2.77
CA ARG A 81 -2.82 14.06 2.37
C ARG A 81 -1.36 14.42 2.13
N ILE A 82 -1.13 15.48 1.35
CA ILE A 82 0.21 16.00 1.09
C ILE A 82 0.30 17.42 1.64
N GLU A 83 1.28 17.68 2.50
CA GLU A 83 1.57 19.01 3.03
C GLU A 83 3.08 19.25 2.95
N ASN A 84 3.50 20.37 2.36
CA ASN A 84 4.91 20.78 2.27
C ASN A 84 5.85 19.68 1.71
N GLY A 85 5.38 18.88 0.74
CA GLY A 85 6.14 17.79 0.13
C GLY A 85 6.24 16.52 0.98
N ILE A 86 5.49 16.44 2.09
CA ILE A 86 5.35 15.26 2.92
C ILE A 86 3.99 14.62 2.65
N LEU A 87 3.99 13.33 2.37
CA LEU A 87 2.81 12.47 2.31
C LEU A 87 2.52 11.92 3.70
N TYR A 88 1.32 12.17 4.20
CA TYR A 88 0.79 11.65 5.45
C TYR A 88 -0.22 10.55 5.13
N LEU A 89 -0.06 9.37 5.74
CA LEU A 89 -0.99 8.26 5.67
C LEU A 89 -1.61 8.05 7.06
N ASN A 90 -2.87 8.46 7.23
CA ASN A 90 -3.64 8.23 8.45
C ASN A 90 -4.31 6.86 8.35
N ILE A 91 -3.77 5.87 9.05
CA ILE A 91 -4.29 4.50 9.04
C ILE A 91 -5.54 4.45 9.91
N ILE A 92 -6.62 3.89 9.35
CA ILE A 92 -7.92 3.70 10.03
C ILE A 92 -8.14 2.23 10.37
N SER A 93 -7.58 1.34 9.56
CA SER A 93 -7.66 -0.10 9.81
C SER A 93 -6.50 -0.85 9.19
N LYS A 94 -6.21 -2.01 9.77
CA LYS A 94 -5.19 -2.93 9.28
C LYS A 94 -5.65 -4.38 9.33
N LYS A 95 -4.94 -5.24 8.62
CA LYS A 95 -5.10 -6.69 8.61
C LYS A 95 -3.72 -7.31 8.63
N GLU A 96 -3.41 -8.14 9.63
CA GLU A 96 -2.06 -8.63 9.94
C GLU A 96 -1.78 -10.07 9.45
N ASP A 97 -2.69 -10.64 8.69
CA ASP A 97 -2.61 -12.01 8.19
C ASP A 97 -3.36 -12.11 6.88
N PHE A 98 -2.79 -12.78 5.88
CA PHE A 98 -3.43 -12.95 4.57
C PHE A 98 -4.76 -13.71 4.69
N GLU A 99 -4.82 -14.70 5.59
CA GLU A 99 -5.96 -15.61 5.77
C GLU A 99 -7.08 -15.03 6.62
N LYS A 100 -6.81 -14.00 7.44
CA LYS A 100 -7.84 -13.36 8.26
C LYS A 100 -8.66 -12.40 7.41
N GLU A 101 -9.96 -12.59 7.30
CA GLU A 101 -10.81 -11.67 6.53
C GLU A 101 -11.08 -10.34 7.24
N ASN A 102 -10.87 -10.28 8.55
CA ASN A 102 -11.35 -9.18 9.37
C ASN A 102 -10.36 -8.00 9.43
N TRP A 103 -10.83 -6.84 8.99
CA TRP A 103 -10.17 -5.56 9.24
C TRP A 103 -10.28 -5.19 10.72
N ILE A 104 -9.15 -4.86 11.34
CA ILE A 104 -9.08 -4.41 12.72
C ILE A 104 -8.99 -2.89 12.71
N LYS A 105 -9.84 -2.22 13.50
CA LYS A 105 -9.73 -0.77 13.72
C LYS A 105 -8.37 -0.45 14.32
N TYR A 106 -7.68 0.51 13.73
CA TYR A 106 -6.35 0.91 14.15
C TYR A 106 -6.16 2.38 13.86
N THR A 107 -5.52 3.10 14.76
CA THR A 107 -5.17 4.51 14.54
C THR A 107 -3.67 4.63 14.55
N GLY A 108 -3.11 5.08 13.44
CA GLY A 108 -1.69 5.32 13.30
C GLY A 108 -1.42 6.26 12.14
N GLU A 109 -0.20 6.78 12.08
CA GLU A 109 0.22 7.71 11.04
C GLU A 109 1.58 7.30 10.49
N ILE A 110 1.72 7.29 9.16
CA ILE A 110 3.01 7.08 8.49
C ILE A 110 3.29 8.31 7.64
N LYS A 111 4.52 8.82 7.74
CA LYS A 111 4.99 9.97 6.98
C LYS A 111 6.02 9.55 5.95
N TYR A 112 5.90 10.10 4.74
CA TYR A 112 6.90 9.97 3.69
C TYR A 112 7.30 11.32 3.12
N LEU A 113 8.59 11.54 2.91
CA LEU A 113 9.10 12.61 2.08
C LEU A 113 8.90 12.23 0.62
N ILE A 114 8.18 13.07 -0.14
CA ILE A 114 8.08 12.93 -1.60
C ILE A 114 9.33 13.51 -2.23
N LYS A 115 10.09 12.69 -2.96
CA LYS A 115 11.28 13.12 -3.69
C LYS A 115 11.26 12.57 -5.11
N ARG A 116 10.88 13.45 -6.06
CA ARG A 116 10.66 13.07 -7.47
C ARG A 116 9.64 11.93 -7.53
N LYS A 117 9.94 10.85 -8.26
CA LYS A 117 9.11 9.64 -8.41
C LYS A 117 9.27 8.65 -7.24
N LYS A 118 9.50 9.13 -6.01
CA LYS A 118 9.73 8.26 -4.84
C LYS A 118 9.11 8.85 -3.58
N VAL A 119 8.70 7.97 -2.69
CA VAL A 119 8.34 8.28 -1.30
C VAL A 119 9.35 7.62 -0.37
N ILE A 120 9.92 8.40 0.55
CA ILE A 120 11.00 8.00 1.47
C ILE A 120 10.45 8.14 2.91
N PRO A 121 10.42 7.08 3.73
CA PRO A 121 9.83 7.17 5.06
C PRO A 121 10.58 8.18 5.93
N ILE A 122 9.83 9.03 6.62
CA ILE A 122 10.34 9.97 7.63
C ILE A 122 10.09 9.29 8.97
N GLU A 123 11.14 8.71 9.56
CA GLU A 123 11.18 8.00 10.85
C GLU A 123 9.84 7.38 11.33
N SER A 124 9.67 6.09 11.09
CA SER A 124 8.58 5.32 11.70
C SER A 124 9.12 4.47 12.85
N PHE A 125 8.33 4.32 13.91
CA PHE A 125 8.58 3.44 15.07
C PHE A 125 8.87 1.97 14.72
N ASN A 126 8.70 1.54 13.46
CA ASN A 126 8.94 0.18 13.00
C ASN A 126 9.79 0.16 11.71
N THR A 127 11.12 0.13 11.88
CA THR A 127 12.12 0.25 10.80
C THR A 127 12.12 -0.91 9.79
N TYR A 128 11.51 -2.05 10.12
CA TYR A 128 11.41 -3.20 9.22
C TYR A 128 10.27 -3.07 8.20
N ALA A 129 9.29 -2.21 8.47
CA ALA A 129 8.01 -2.14 7.76
C ALA A 129 7.88 -0.93 6.81
N THR A 130 8.62 0.16 7.03
CA THR A 130 8.52 1.33 6.14
C THR A 130 9.73 1.39 5.21
N ARG A 131 9.46 1.41 3.90
CA ARG A 131 10.48 1.32 2.85
C ARG A 131 10.33 2.44 1.84
N ASN A 132 11.43 2.73 1.15
CA ASN A 132 11.39 3.62 -0.01
C ASN A 132 10.53 3.00 -1.11
N LEU A 133 9.43 3.65 -1.49
CA LEU A 133 8.59 3.22 -2.60
C LEU A 133 8.84 4.11 -3.82
N LYS A 134 8.68 3.54 -5.02
CA LYS A 134 8.83 4.26 -6.29
C LYS A 134 7.51 4.30 -7.01
N LEU A 135 7.19 5.45 -7.59
CA LEU A 135 6.03 5.62 -8.45
C LEU A 135 6.13 4.64 -9.63
N VAL A 136 5.03 3.94 -9.90
CA VAL A 136 4.82 3.10 -11.07
C VAL A 136 4.12 3.97 -12.11
N GLU A 137 4.68 4.02 -13.32
CA GLU A 137 4.11 4.73 -14.48
C GLU A 137 3.22 3.81 -15.30
#